data_AF-A0AA86M9X8-F1
#
_entry.id   AF-A0AA86M9X8-F1
#
_cell.length_a   1.000
_cell.length_b   1.000
_cell.length_c   1.000
_cell.angle_alpha   90.00
_cell.angle_beta   90.00
_cell.angle_gamma   90.00
#
_symmetry.space_group_name_H-M   'P 1'
#
loop_
_entity.id
_entity.type
_entity.pdbx_description
1 polymer ?
#
loop_
_entity_poly.entity_id
_entity_poly.type
_entity_poly.pdbx_seq_one_letter_code
_entity_poly.pdbx_strand_id
1 'polypeptide(L)'
;MLLEDVGNDVYKTWSNTKRRDEIAKLVQGYRSGLPAFILCRMTEAIAGSRKRARKFLHEMMPPAERQEAVTRESGPMAEFVKDCLL
;
A
#
# COMPACT_ATOMS: atom_id res chain seq x y z
N MET A 1 -21.64 8.88 6.42
CA MET A 1 -20.69 8.48 5.37
C MET A 1 -19.35 9.04 5.78
N LEU A 2 -18.44 8.20 6.27
CA LEU A 2 -17.10 8.67 6.63
C LEU A 2 -16.38 9.07 5.34
N LEU A 3 -15.53 10.11 5.39
CA LEU A 3 -14.72 10.54 4.22
C LEU A 3 -13.92 9.38 3.59
N GLU A 4 -13.63 8.33 4.37
CA GLU A 4 -12.96 7.10 3.91
C GLU A 4 -13.77 6.34 2.84
N ASP A 5 -15.10 6.34 2.91
CA ASP A 5 -15.96 5.59 1.97
C ASP A 5 -15.99 6.22 0.58
N VAL A 6 -15.96 7.56 0.50
CA VAL A 6 -16.03 8.30 -0.76
C VAL A 6 -14.78 8.06 -1.62
N GLY A 7 -13.59 8.01 -0.99
CA GLY A 7 -12.34 7.71 -1.70
C GLY A 7 -12.28 6.27 -2.23
N ASN A 8 -12.86 5.33 -1.48
CA ASN A 8 -12.82 3.90 -1.81
C ASN A 8 -13.71 3.55 -3.01
N ASP A 9 -14.85 4.22 -3.15
CA ASP A 9 -15.77 4.03 -4.29
C ASP A 9 -15.18 4.56 -5.61
N VAL A 10 -14.38 5.63 -5.57
CA VAL A 10 -13.68 6.13 -6.76
C VAL A 10 -12.75 5.06 -7.33
N TYR A 11 -11.99 4.37 -6.49
CA TYR A 11 -11.06 3.33 -6.96
C TYR A 11 -11.77 2.13 -7.59
N LYS A 12 -13.01 1.83 -7.19
CA LYS A 12 -13.81 0.75 -7.81
C LYS A 12 -13.99 0.95 -9.31
N THR A 13 -14.11 2.20 -9.76
CA THR A 13 -14.26 2.56 -11.19
C THR A 13 -12.96 2.50 -11.98
N TRP A 14 -11.81 2.39 -11.32
CA TRP A 14 -10.51 2.43 -11.98
C TRP A 14 -10.14 1.08 -12.60
N SER A 15 -9.56 1.15 -13.79
CA SER A 15 -8.91 0.01 -14.42
C SER A 15 -7.72 -0.49 -13.59
N ASN A 16 -7.36 -1.77 -13.77
CA ASN A 16 -6.19 -2.34 -13.09
C ASN A 16 -4.90 -1.62 -13.45
N THR A 17 -4.76 -1.11 -14.69
CA THR A 17 -3.61 -0.31 -15.12
C THR A 17 -3.50 0.97 -14.30
N LYS A 18 -4.59 1.74 -14.19
CA LYS A 18 -4.58 2.99 -13.41
C LYS A 18 -4.27 2.74 -11.92
N ARG A 19 -4.81 1.67 -11.34
CA ARG A 19 -4.47 1.26 -9.96
C ARG A 19 -2.99 0.95 -9.82
N ARG A 20 -2.43 0.18 -10.76
CA ARG A 20 -0.99 -0.16 -10.81
C ARG A 20 -0.14 1.11 -10.87
N ASP A 21 -0.49 2.06 -11.74
CA ASP A 21 0.28 3.29 -11.93
C ASP A 21 0.26 4.18 -10.68
N GLU A 22 -0.89 4.33 -10.01
CA GLU A 22 -0.95 5.11 -8.77
C GLU A 22 -0.23 4.41 -7.61
N ILE A 23 -0.31 3.09 -7.50
CA ILE A 23 0.46 2.34 -6.49
C ILE A 23 1.97 2.48 -6.76
N ALA A 24 2.40 2.48 -8.02
CA ALA A 24 3.80 2.71 -8.36
C ALA A 24 4.29 4.08 -7.86
N LYS A 25 3.45 5.12 -7.93
CA LYS A 25 3.77 6.44 -7.35
C LYS A 25 3.87 6.38 -5.82
N LEU A 26 3.01 5.63 -5.14
CA LEU A 26 3.12 5.43 -3.69
C LEU A 26 4.44 4.74 -3.31
N VAL A 27 4.87 3.74 -4.08
CA VAL A 27 6.17 3.07 -3.87
C VAL A 27 7.32 4.07 -4.04
N GLN A 28 7.26 4.95 -5.05
CA GLN A 28 8.26 6.03 -5.19
C GLN A 28 8.21 7.03 -4.03
N GLY A 29 7.02 7.35 -3.53
CA GLY A 29 6.83 8.14 -2.32
C GLY A 29 7.49 7.51 -1.10
N TYR A 30 7.30 6.20 -0.90
CA TYR A 30 7.96 5.44 0.18
C TYR A 30 9.48 5.51 0.08
N ARG A 31 10.03 5.27 -1.11
CA ARG A 31 11.47 5.40 -1.36
C ARG A 31 11.99 6.84 -1.14
N SER A 32 11.11 7.82 -1.19
CA SER A 32 11.38 9.23 -0.94
C SER A 32 11.04 9.67 0.50
N GLY A 33 10.69 8.75 1.39
CA GLY A 33 10.46 9.03 2.82
C GLY A 33 9.01 9.00 3.29
N LEU A 34 8.03 8.61 2.46
CA LEU A 34 6.67 8.34 2.92
C LEU A 34 6.68 7.15 3.91
N PRO A 35 5.99 7.22 5.06
CA PRO A 35 5.93 6.11 6.00
C PRO A 35 5.32 4.82 5.41
N ALA A 36 5.85 3.67 5.82
CA ALA A 36 5.41 2.36 5.32
C ALA A 36 3.92 2.10 5.59
N PHE A 37 3.40 2.51 6.75
CA PHE A 37 1.97 2.38 7.03
C PHE A 37 1.08 3.18 6.05
N ILE A 38 1.51 4.36 5.60
CA ILE A 38 0.76 5.17 4.61
C ILE A 38 0.78 4.46 3.25
N LEU A 39 1.95 3.98 2.81
CA LEU A 39 2.06 3.15 1.60
C LEU A 39 1.05 1.98 1.64
N CYS A 40 1.04 1.24 2.75
CA CYS A 40 0.19 0.06 2.91
C CYS A 40 -1.30 0.41 2.92
N ARG A 41 -1.72 1.43 3.70
CA ARG A 41 -3.13 1.87 3.78
C ARG A 41 -3.65 2.37 2.44
N MET A 42 -2.88 3.21 1.75
CA MET A 42 -3.30 3.77 0.47
C MET A 42 -3.32 2.72 -0.64
N THR A 43 -2.35 1.79 -0.63
CA THR A 43 -2.35 0.66 -1.57
C THR A 43 -3.55 -0.26 -1.33
N GLU A 44 -3.93 -0.52 -0.07
CA GLU A 44 -5.14 -1.29 0.26
C GLU A 44 -6.42 -0.63 -0.26
N ALA A 45 -6.56 0.69 -0.08
CA ALA A 45 -7.70 1.45 -0.59
C ALA A 45 -7.76 1.37 -2.13
N ILE A 46 -6.65 1.65 -2.83
CA ILE A 46 -6.60 1.63 -4.30
C ILE A 46 -6.84 0.21 -4.86
N ALA A 47 -6.25 -0.81 -4.22
CA ALA A 47 -6.40 -2.19 -4.64
C ALA A 47 -7.80 -2.76 -4.30
N GLY A 48 -8.50 -2.16 -3.33
CA GLY A 48 -9.80 -2.56 -2.82
C GLY A 48 -9.78 -3.78 -1.89
N SER A 49 -8.60 -4.27 -1.52
CA SER A 49 -8.41 -5.33 -0.51
C SER A 49 -6.94 -5.48 -0.16
N ARG A 50 -6.65 -5.94 1.07
CA ARG A 50 -5.28 -6.21 1.51
C ARG A 50 -4.56 -7.27 0.68
N LYS A 51 -5.26 -8.35 0.32
CA LYS A 51 -4.70 -9.42 -0.53
C LYS A 51 -4.19 -8.88 -1.87
N ARG A 52 -4.95 -7.98 -2.50
CA ARG A 52 -4.53 -7.35 -3.76
C ARG A 52 -3.42 -6.33 -3.56
N ALA A 53 -3.46 -5.55 -2.48
CA ALA A 53 -2.38 -4.64 -2.13
C ALA A 53 -1.05 -5.36 -1.97
N ARG A 54 -1.02 -6.45 -1.20
CA ARG A 54 0.16 -7.30 -1.04
C ARG A 54 0.71 -7.77 -2.39
N LYS A 55 -0.18 -8.23 -3.30
CA LYS A 55 0.23 -8.63 -4.66
C LYS A 55 0.93 -7.49 -5.41
N PHE A 56 0.35 -6.28 -5.45
CA PHE A 56 0.98 -5.15 -6.12
C PHE A 56 2.33 -4.78 -5.49
N LEU A 57 2.40 -4.71 -4.16
CA LEU A 57 3.64 -4.36 -3.45
C LEU A 57 4.73 -5.40 -3.66
N HIS A 58 4.37 -6.70 -3.70
CA HIS A 58 5.35 -7.77 -3.97
C HIS A 58 5.88 -7.75 -5.41
N GLU A 59 5.07 -7.28 -6.37
CA GLU A 59 5.51 -7.10 -7.77
C GLU A 59 6.42 -5.86 -7.94
N MET A 60 6.29 -4.84 -7.08
CA MET A 60 6.96 -3.54 -7.24
C MET A 60 8.16 -3.31 -6.30
N MET A 61 8.19 -4.00 -5.17
CA MET A 61 9.22 -3.87 -4.14
C MET A 61 9.97 -5.21 -4.01
N PRO A 62 11.31 -5.24 -4.07
CA PRO A 62 12.08 -6.44 -3.81
C PRO A 62 11.87 -6.97 -2.37
N PRO A 63 12.06 -8.27 -2.12
CA PRO A 63 11.91 -8.84 -0.78
C PRO A 63 12.72 -8.13 0.30
N ALA A 64 13.96 -7.71 0.00
CA ALA A 64 14.81 -7.00 0.95
C ALA A 64 14.23 -5.64 1.35
N GLU A 65 13.71 -4.87 0.38
CA GLU A 65 13.08 -3.56 0.63
C GLU A 65 11.83 -3.72 1.51
N ARG A 66 11.01 -4.75 1.25
CA ARG A 66 9.82 -5.05 2.07
C ARG A 66 10.19 -5.46 3.49
N GLN A 67 11.21 -6.30 3.65
CA GLN A 67 11.68 -6.73 4.97
C GLN A 67 12.23 -5.55 5.77
N GLU A 68 12.98 -4.66 5.13
CA GLU A 68 13.50 -3.44 5.75
C GLU A 68 12.38 -2.51 6.20
N ALA A 69 11.35 -2.31 5.38
CA ALA A 69 10.18 -1.52 5.72
C ALA A 69 9.48 -2.03 6.99
N VAL A 70 9.29 -3.36 7.10
CA VAL A 70 8.70 -3.99 8.28
C VAL A 70 9.57 -3.83 9.51
N THR A 71 10.89 -4.00 9.39
CA THR A 71 11.82 -3.88 10.53
C THR A 71 11.89 -2.44 11.07
N ARG A 72 11.72 -1.43 10.21
CA ARG A 72 11.73 -0.02 10.60
C ARG A 72 10.42 0.44 11.25
N GLU A 73 9.31 -0.21 10.94
CA GLU A 73 8.01 0.15 11.50
C GLU A 73 7.87 -0.35 12.95
N SER A 74 7.32 0.49 13.81
CA SER A 74 7.14 0.16 15.23
C SER A 74 5.81 0.68 15.76
N GLY A 75 5.40 0.18 16.93
CA GLY A 75 4.15 0.58 17.55
C GLY A 75 2.91 -0.04 16.90
N PRO A 76 1.72 0.56 17.07
CA PRO A 76 0.44 -0.09 16.77
C PRO A 76 0.23 -0.51 15.31
N MET A 77 0.96 0.11 14.37
CA MET A 77 0.82 -0.16 12.94
C MET A 77 1.80 -1.23 12.42
N ALA A 78 2.73 -1.71 13.24
CA ALA A 78 3.76 -2.66 12.82
C ALA A 78 3.17 -3.97 12.27
N GLU A 79 2.16 -4.54 12.95
CA GLU A 79 1.52 -5.78 12.49
C GLU A 79 0.74 -5.57 11.19
N PHE A 80 0.13 -4.39 11.01
CA PHE A 80 -0.54 -4.04 9.76
C PHE A 80 0.45 -3.94 8.59
N VAL A 81 1.59 -3.27 8.80
CA VAL A 81 2.63 -3.15 7.77
C VAL A 81 3.23 -4.51 7.44
N LYS A 82 3.46 -5.36 8.45
CA LYS A 82 3.89 -6.75 8.27
C LYS A 82 2.91 -7.56 7.42
N ASP A 83 1.62 -7.54 7.76
CA ASP A 83 0.56 -8.21 6.99
C ASP A 83 0.40 -7.65 5.56
N CYS A 84 0.82 -6.41 5.30
CA CYS A 84 0.76 -5.84 3.97
C CYS A 84 1.98 -6.22 3.10
N LEU A 85 3.17 -6.39 3.70
CA LEU A 85 4.46 -6.49 2.99
C LEU A 85 5.13 -7.88 3.03
N LEU A 86 4.70 -8.78 3.93
CA LEU A 86 5.23 -10.14 4.08
C LEU A 86 4.10 -11.17 4.05
#